data_AF-A0A7X0GLR8-F1
#
_entry.id   AF-A0A7X0GLR8-F1
#
_cell.length_a   1.000
_cell.length_b   1.000
_cell.length_c   1.000
_cell.angle_alpha   90.00
_cell.angle_beta   90.00
_cell.angle_gamma   90.00
#
_symmetry.space_group_name_H-M   'P 1'
#
loop_
_entity.id
_entity.type
_entity.pdbx_description
1 polymer ?
#
loop_
_entity_poly.entity_id
_entity_poly.type
_entity_poly.pdbx_seq_one_letter_code
_entity_poly.pdbx_strand_id
1 'polypeptide(L)'
;MPWGRTGTLPPAPAADPSDLRLRRDRTVWPDGRTHAFATRPAVPRTADEHLGAGDAAAALVRYADALADAPAGQHALAGWIVARRILEPGRAARRMPARPEELLEPAPRV
;
A
#
# COMPACT_ATOMS: atom_id res chain seq x y z
N MET A 1 -2.02 3.37 41.34
CA MET A 1 -1.75 2.26 40.39
C MET A 1 -0.88 2.78 39.25
N PRO A 2 0.45 2.65 39.31
CA PRO A 2 1.33 3.07 38.23
C PRO A 2 1.46 1.98 37.15
N TRP A 3 1.47 2.43 35.89
CA TRP A 3 1.44 1.63 34.67
C TRP A 3 2.82 1.01 34.41
N GLY A 4 2.91 -0.31 34.52
CA GLY A 4 4.15 -1.05 34.31
C GLY A 4 4.22 -1.75 32.97
N ARG A 5 5.38 -1.57 32.31
CA ARG A 5 6.10 -2.52 31.46
C ARG A 5 5.65 -2.63 29.98
N THR A 6 6.46 -2.01 29.12
CA THR A 6 6.67 -2.38 27.72
C THR A 6 6.93 -3.88 27.59
N GLY A 7 5.95 -4.62 27.08
CA GLY A 7 6.14 -5.98 26.63
C GLY A 7 6.85 -5.98 25.28
N THR A 8 8.10 -6.42 25.26
CA THR A 8 8.75 -6.89 24.03
C THR A 8 7.90 -8.04 23.50
N LEU A 9 7.19 -7.83 22.38
CA LEU A 9 6.47 -8.90 21.71
C LEU A 9 7.48 -9.99 21.33
N PRO A 10 7.23 -11.28 21.66
CA PRO A 10 8.07 -12.35 21.15
C PRO A 10 8.06 -12.33 19.62
N PRO A 11 9.16 -12.70 18.94
CA PRO A 11 9.15 -12.84 17.50
C PRO A 11 8.02 -13.80 17.13
N ALA A 12 7.09 -13.33 16.29
CA ALA A 12 6.02 -14.18 15.79
C ALA A 12 6.67 -15.41 15.14
N PRO A 13 6.19 -16.64 15.44
CA PRO A 13 6.69 -17.82 14.74
C PRO A 13 6.51 -17.60 13.24
N ALA A 14 7.52 -17.96 12.45
CA ALA A 14 7.42 -17.93 11.00
C ALA A 14 6.26 -18.84 10.61
N ALA A 15 5.12 -18.24 10.26
CA ALA A 15 3.97 -18.99 9.78
C ALA A 15 4.37 -19.70 8.49
N ASP A 16 4.08 -20.99 8.39
CA ASP A 16 4.20 -21.70 7.13
C ASP A 16 3.31 -20.97 6.11
N PRO A 17 3.78 -20.62 4.91
CA PRO A 17 2.94 -19.99 3.90
C PRO A 17 1.64 -20.78 3.64
N SER A 18 1.67 -22.09 3.89
CA SER A 18 0.54 -23.00 3.80
C SER A 18 -0.57 -22.74 4.83
N ASP A 19 -0.22 -22.13 5.97
CA ASP A 19 -1.16 -21.75 7.03
C ASP A 19 -1.86 -20.40 6.75
N LEU A 20 -1.37 -19.64 5.77
CA LEU A 20 -2.00 -18.39 5.32
C LEU A 20 -3.28 -18.71 4.54
N ARG A 21 -4.41 -18.79 5.25
CA ARG A 21 -5.73 -18.92 4.61
C ARG A 21 -6.09 -17.61 3.91
N LEU A 22 -5.96 -17.59 2.58
CA LEU A 22 -6.54 -16.54 1.76
C LEU A 22 -8.05 -16.43 2.03
N ARG A 23 -8.50 -15.20 2.32
CA ARG A 23 -9.92 -14.91 2.53
C ARG A 23 -10.68 -15.12 1.22
N ARG A 24 -11.45 -16.21 1.13
CA ARG A 24 -12.20 -16.61 -0.07
C ARG A 24 -13.34 -15.65 -0.45
N ASP A 25 -13.79 -14.82 0.48
CA ASP A 25 -14.77 -13.75 0.27
C ASP A 25 -14.17 -12.51 -0.42
N ARG A 26 -12.84 -12.47 -0.60
CA ARG A 26 -12.18 -11.40 -1.33
C ARG A 26 -11.86 -11.88 -2.72
N THR A 27 -12.36 -11.16 -3.73
CA THR A 27 -11.89 -11.31 -5.10
C THR A 27 -10.41 -11.00 -5.13
N VAL A 28 -9.60 -11.92 -5.68
CA VAL A 28 -8.20 -11.64 -5.97
C VAL A 28 -8.17 -10.43 -6.89
N TRP A 29 -7.52 -9.36 -6.46
CA TRP A 29 -7.27 -8.22 -7.32
C TRP A 29 -6.06 -8.57 -8.18
N PRO A 30 -6.20 -8.77 -9.50
CA PRO A 30 -5.05 -8.97 -10.36
C PRO A 30 -4.29 -7.63 -10.48
N ASP A 31 -3.36 -7.38 -9.57
CA ASP A 31 -2.41 -6.29 -9.71
C ASP A 31 -1.26 -6.76 -10.60
N GLY A 32 -1.30 -6.33 -11.87
CA GLY A 32 -0.29 -6.64 -12.89
C GLY A 32 1.12 -6.14 -12.54
N ARG A 33 1.28 -5.31 -11.51
CA ARG A 33 2.58 -4.78 -11.07
C ARG A 33 3.52 -5.83 -10.50
N THR A 34 3.05 -7.03 -10.20
CA THR A 34 3.92 -8.11 -9.70
C THR A 34 5.15 -8.30 -10.60
N HIS A 35 4.99 -8.14 -11.92
CA HIS A 35 6.11 -8.15 -12.86
C HIS A 35 6.99 -6.90 -12.80
N ALA A 36 6.43 -5.71 -12.56
CA ALA A 36 7.18 -4.46 -12.43
C ALA A 36 8.14 -4.46 -11.23
N PHE A 37 7.86 -5.29 -10.21
CA PHE A 37 8.72 -5.45 -9.04
C PHE A 37 9.73 -6.60 -9.18
N ALA A 38 9.64 -7.42 -10.22
CA ALA A 38 10.51 -8.59 -10.39
C ALA A 38 11.95 -8.22 -10.78
N THR A 39 12.16 -7.05 -11.37
CA THR A 39 13.49 -6.55 -11.72
C THR A 39 13.56 -5.07 -11.41
N ARG A 40 14.55 -4.67 -10.61
CA ARG A 40 14.75 -3.27 -10.24
C ARG A 40 15.16 -2.47 -11.49
N PRO A 41 14.38 -1.45 -11.92
CA PRO A 41 14.74 -0.66 -13.09
C PRO A 41 15.95 0.23 -12.79
N ALA A 42 16.92 0.25 -13.71
CA ALA A 42 18.12 1.08 -13.59
C ALA A 42 17.82 2.57 -13.85
N VAL A 43 16.82 2.87 -14.69
CA VAL A 43 16.37 4.22 -15.00
C VAL A 43 14.83 4.24 -14.93
N PRO A 44 14.26 4.53 -13.75
CA PRO A 44 12.81 4.54 -13.56
C PRO A 44 12.15 5.70 -14.29
N ARG A 45 11.01 5.44 -14.94
CA ARG A 45 10.23 6.42 -15.71
C ARG A 45 8.75 6.41 -15.33
N THR A 46 8.19 5.27 -14.98
CA THR A 46 6.78 5.15 -14.56
C THR A 46 6.66 5.19 -13.03
N ALA A 47 5.46 5.46 -12.52
CA ALA A 47 5.21 5.41 -11.07
C ALA A 47 5.55 4.04 -10.46
N ASP A 48 5.18 2.97 -11.16
CA ASP A 48 5.46 1.58 -10.75
C ASP A 48 6.97 1.29 -10.75
N GLU A 49 7.71 1.82 -11.73
CA GLU A 49 9.17 1.67 -11.80
C GLU A 49 9.87 2.45 -10.68
N HIS A 50 9.44 3.67 -10.35
CA HIS A 50 9.99 4.41 -9.22
C HIS A 50 9.73 3.65 -7.90
N LEU A 51 8.51 3.11 -7.75
CA LEU A 51 8.15 2.31 -6.59
C LEU A 51 9.02 1.04 -6.51
N GLY A 52 9.22 0.33 -7.63
CA GLY A 52 10.07 -0.86 -7.70
C GLY A 52 11.56 -0.57 -7.56
N ALA A 53 11.99 0.66 -7.85
CA ALA A 53 13.32 1.16 -7.55
C ALA A 53 13.51 1.59 -6.09
N GLY A 54 12.45 1.58 -5.27
CA GLY A 54 12.48 2.00 -3.86
C GLY A 54 12.34 3.52 -3.66
N ASP A 55 12.04 4.27 -4.72
CA ASP A 55 11.78 5.72 -4.64
C ASP A 55 10.27 5.98 -4.48
N ALA A 56 9.79 5.77 -3.25
CA ALA A 56 8.39 5.95 -2.93
C ALA A 56 7.92 7.42 -3.06
N ALA A 57 8.83 8.39 -2.92
CA ALA A 57 8.49 9.81 -3.05
C ALA A 57 8.18 10.17 -4.49
N ALA A 58 9.05 9.79 -5.44
CA ALA A 58 8.79 10.02 -6.86
C ALA A 58 7.59 9.23 -7.36
N ALA A 59 7.40 8.01 -6.86
CA ALA A 59 6.21 7.21 -7.17
C ALA A 59 4.92 7.89 -6.69
N LEU A 60 4.91 8.43 -5.47
CA LEU A 60 3.73 9.09 -4.89
C LEU A 60 3.27 10.29 -5.72
N VAL A 61 4.22 11.15 -6.15
CA VAL A 61 3.93 12.30 -7.01
C VAL A 61 3.28 11.85 -8.32
N ARG A 62 3.88 10.87 -9.01
CA ARG A 62 3.36 10.39 -10.29
C ARG A 62 2.00 9.70 -10.18
N TYR A 63 1.73 8.97 -9.09
CA TYR A 63 0.39 8.43 -8.87
C TYR A 63 -0.63 9.51 -8.54
N ALA A 64 -0.24 10.58 -7.84
CA ALA A 64 -1.12 11.72 -7.59
C ALA A 64 -1.48 12.43 -8.91
N ASP A 65 -0.51 12.61 -9.82
CA ASP A 65 -0.77 13.15 -11.16
C ASP A 65 -1.74 12.25 -11.94
N ALA A 66 -1.51 10.93 -11.94
CA ALA A 66 -2.41 9.97 -12.60
C ALA A 66 -3.83 9.95 -12.02
N LEU A 67 -3.98 10.18 -10.71
CA LEU A 67 -5.29 10.29 -10.05
C LEU A 67 -5.97 11.63 -10.33
N ALA A 68 -5.22 12.70 -10.54
CA ALA A 68 -5.78 13.97 -10.98
C ALA A 68 -6.41 13.86 -12.38
N ASP A 69 -5.76 13.11 -13.27
CA ASP A 69 -6.27 12.85 -14.63
C ASP A 69 -7.42 11.83 -14.63
N ALA A 70 -7.34 10.79 -13.80
CA ALA A 70 -8.34 9.72 -13.72
C ALA A 70 -8.63 9.32 -12.26
N PRO A 71 -9.54 10.03 -11.56
CA PRO A 71 -9.81 9.80 -10.13
C PRO A 71 -10.34 8.41 -9.79
N ALA A 72 -11.06 7.77 -10.72
CA ALA A 72 -11.55 6.39 -10.57
C ALA A 72 -10.50 5.33 -10.96
N GLY A 73 -9.27 5.75 -11.27
CA GLY A 73 -8.17 4.90 -11.67
C GLY A 73 -7.70 4.00 -10.54
N GLN A 74 -8.27 2.80 -10.46
CA GLN A 74 -8.01 1.87 -9.37
C GLN A 74 -6.54 1.45 -9.27
N HIS A 75 -5.84 1.34 -10.42
CA HIS A 75 -4.39 1.13 -10.46
C HIS A 75 -3.67 2.25 -9.72
N ALA A 76 -3.87 3.50 -10.14
CA ALA A 76 -3.21 4.66 -9.55
C ALA A 76 -3.51 4.79 -8.04
N LEU A 77 -4.75 4.55 -7.63
CA LEU A 77 -5.15 4.54 -6.22
C LEU A 77 -4.39 3.49 -5.40
N ALA A 78 -4.34 2.24 -5.89
CA ALA A 78 -3.63 1.17 -5.22
C ALA A 78 -2.13 1.51 -5.05
N GLY A 79 -1.52 2.07 -6.11
CA GLY A 79 -0.11 2.46 -6.11
C GLY A 79 0.19 3.60 -5.14
N TRP A 80 -0.68 4.61 -5.12
CA TRP A 80 -0.59 5.74 -4.19
C TRP A 80 -0.68 5.31 -2.73
N ILE A 81 -1.59 4.39 -2.38
CA ILE A 81 -1.72 3.84 -1.02
C ILE A 81 -0.42 3.14 -0.59
N VAL A 82 0.18 2.34 -1.47
CA VAL A 82 1.44 1.63 -1.18
C VAL A 82 2.59 2.62 -0.98
N ALA A 83 2.78 3.56 -1.92
CA ALA A 83 3.83 4.57 -1.82
C ALA A 83 3.70 5.42 -0.55
N ARG A 84 2.48 5.85 -0.21
CA ARG A 84 2.21 6.62 1.01
C ARG A 84 2.53 5.83 2.27
N ARG A 85 2.20 4.54 2.31
CA ARG A 85 2.49 3.68 3.46
C ARG A 85 3.99 3.48 3.69
N ILE A 86 4.80 3.47 2.63
CA ILE A 86 6.26 3.40 2.74
C ILE A 86 6.81 4.68 3.40
N LEU A 87 6.29 5.86 3.01
CA LEU A 87 6.74 7.15 3.53
C LEU A 87 6.20 7.47 4.92
N GLU A 88 4.96 7.08 5.21
CA GLU A 88 4.25 7.36 6.45
C GLU A 88 3.80 6.05 7.12
N PRO A 89 4.68 5.29 7.80
CA PRO A 89 4.34 3.96 8.36
C PRO A 89 3.42 4.00 9.62
N GLY A 90 2.58 5.03 9.75
CA GLY A 90 1.69 5.27 10.88
C GLY A 90 0.43 4.40 10.91
N ARG A 91 -0.37 4.54 11.99
CA ARG A 91 -1.62 3.78 12.18
C ARG A 91 -2.66 4.08 11.09
N ALA A 92 -2.72 5.32 10.62
CA ALA A 92 -3.60 5.74 9.53
C ALA A 92 -3.26 5.01 8.21
N ALA A 93 -1.98 4.98 7.83
CA ALA A 93 -1.52 4.28 6.63
C ALA A 93 -1.70 2.74 6.70
N ARG A 94 -1.75 2.16 7.90
CA ARG A 94 -2.11 0.74 8.09
C ARG A 94 -3.59 0.44 7.81
N ARG A 95 -4.49 1.41 7.99
CA ARG A 95 -5.93 1.24 7.72
C ARG A 95 -6.29 1.39 6.24
N MET A 96 -5.56 2.23 5.51
CA MET A 96 -5.79 2.49 4.08
C MET A 96 -5.89 1.21 3.20
N PRO A 97 -4.96 0.23 3.28
CA PRO A 97 -5.11 -1.00 2.49
C PRO A 97 -6.18 -1.96 3.04
N ALA A 98 -6.68 -1.76 4.26
CA ALA A 98 -7.74 -2.58 4.85
C ALA A 98 -9.15 -2.08 4.48
N ARG A 99 -9.29 -0.79 4.16
CA ARG A 99 -10.53 -0.09 3.79
C ARG A 99 -10.29 0.95 2.68
N PRO A 100 -9.85 0.54 1.48
CA PRO A 100 -9.60 1.49 0.38
C PRO A 100 -10.86 2.25 -0.06
N GLU A 101 -12.06 1.71 0.19
CA GLU A 101 -13.36 2.34 -0.08
C GLU A 101 -13.55 3.68 0.67
N GLU A 102 -13.03 3.80 1.89
CA GLU A 102 -13.13 5.03 2.70
C GLU A 102 -12.33 6.21 2.11
N LEU A 103 -11.42 5.95 1.16
CA LEU A 103 -10.63 6.97 0.47
C LEU A 103 -11.33 7.52 -0.78
N LEU A 104 -12.29 6.76 -1.33
CA LEU A 104 -13.09 7.13 -2.50
C LEU A 104 -14.39 7.84 -2.11
N GLU A 105 -14.82 7.71 -0.86
CA GLU A 105 -15.97 8.43 -0.32
C GLU A 105 -15.63 9.93 -0.23
N PRO A 106 -16.39 10.82 -0.89
CA PRO A 106 -16.23 12.26 -0.70
C PRO A 106 -16.47 12.58 0.77
N ALA A 107 -15.53 13.28 1.40
CA ALA A 107 -15.66 13.74 2.78
C ALA A 107 -17.05 14.39 2.98
N PRO A 108 -17.73 14.14 4.12
CA PRO A 108 -19.03 14.74 4.36
C PRO A 108 -18.90 16.26 4.25
N ARG A 109 -19.67 16.85 3.31
CA ARG A 109 -19.85 18.29 3.24
C ARG A 109 -20.56 18.70 4.53
N VAL A 110 -19.82 19.35 5.42
CA VAL A 110 -20.37 20.06 6.59
C VAL A 110 -21.06 21.34 6.11
#